data_AF-A0A0K9Q4J2-F1
#
_entry.id   AF-A0A0K9Q4J2-F1
#
_cell.length_a   1.000
_cell.length_b   1.000
_cell.length_c   1.000
_cell.angle_alpha   90.00
_cell.angle_beta   90.00
_cell.angle_gamma   90.00
#
_symmetry.space_group_name_H-M   'P 1'
#
loop_
_entity.id
_entity.type
_entity.pdbx_description
1 polymer ?
#
loop_
_entity_poly.entity_id
_entity_poly.type
_entity_poly.pdbx_seq_one_letter_code
_entity_poly.pdbx_strand_id
1 'polypeptide(L)'
;MDLGCKDIGAWKEALASYQTKLESLQKPQLISLDDFYRTQLPVAIQSRKPVPYITKSEISQLMKWKLSRGKWRPRLLDFVTSLSEEEVESASKKAFGSLPDLAKAISELTVLKGVGPATASAVLAAYAPDIAPFMSDEAMMATLGNKKDYNLKQYLKLSDKLQEKAKELNLEGNYFTPSDVERALWSSCITSSKSEHTNKKQKRKRQS
;
A
#
# COMPACT_ATOMS: atom_id res chain seq x y z
N MET A 1 1.50 -4.60 -16.93
CA MET A 1 0.22 -3.91 -17.20
C MET A 1 0.37 -2.45 -16.82
N ASP A 2 -0.34 -1.54 -17.48
CA ASP A 2 -0.40 -0.12 -17.12
C ASP A 2 -1.83 0.41 -17.15
N LEU A 3 -2.03 1.67 -16.79
CA LEU A 3 -3.34 2.32 -16.78
C LEU A 3 -3.98 2.50 -18.16
N GLY A 4 -3.25 2.32 -19.26
CA GLY A 4 -3.80 2.30 -20.61
C GLY A 4 -4.51 0.98 -20.96
N CYS A 5 -4.30 -0.08 -20.17
CA CYS A 5 -4.94 -1.37 -20.37
C CYS A 5 -6.46 -1.27 -20.16
N LYS A 6 -7.23 -1.59 -21.21
CA LYS A 6 -8.70 -1.64 -21.22
C LYS A 6 -9.27 -3.05 -21.05
N ASP A 7 -8.42 -4.07 -21.05
CA ASP A 7 -8.83 -5.45 -20.90
C ASP A 7 -9.14 -5.77 -19.44
N ILE A 8 -10.44 -5.83 -19.11
CA ILE A 8 -10.95 -6.14 -17.78
C ILE A 8 -10.50 -7.54 -17.33
N GLY A 9 -10.38 -8.49 -18.26
CA GLY A 9 -9.90 -9.85 -17.97
C GLY A 9 -8.48 -9.82 -17.44
N ALA A 10 -7.60 -9.05 -18.08
CA ALA A 10 -6.23 -8.85 -17.60
C ALA A 10 -6.21 -8.25 -16.19
N TRP A 11 -7.02 -7.22 -15.90
CA TRP A 11 -7.10 -6.61 -14.57
C TRP A 11 -7.55 -7.60 -13.49
N LYS A 12 -8.57 -8.43 -13.78
CA LYS A 12 -9.04 -9.49 -12.89
C LYS A 12 -7.97 -10.54 -12.65
N GLU A 13 -7.27 -10.97 -13.69
CA GLU A 13 -6.18 -11.95 -13.58
C GLU A 13 -5.03 -11.39 -12.74
N ALA A 14 -4.62 -10.14 -12.98
CA ALA A 14 -3.57 -9.49 -12.21
C ALA A 14 -3.96 -9.39 -10.72
N LEU A 15 -5.20 -8.98 -10.42
CA LEU A 15 -5.70 -8.94 -9.04
C LEU A 15 -5.74 -10.34 -8.41
N ALA A 16 -6.27 -11.34 -9.11
CA ALA A 16 -6.37 -12.71 -8.63
C ALA A 16 -4.99 -13.34 -8.37
N SER A 17 -3.96 -12.94 -9.13
CA SER A 17 -2.59 -13.43 -8.96
C SER A 17 -1.87 -12.89 -7.72
N TYR A 18 -2.44 -11.91 -7.00
CA TYR A 18 -1.78 -11.21 -5.89
C TYR A 18 -1.17 -12.16 -4.86
N GLN A 19 -1.94 -13.15 -4.40
CA GLN A 19 -1.48 -14.09 -3.38
C GLN A 19 -0.29 -14.94 -3.89
N THR A 20 -0.39 -15.48 -5.10
CA THR A 20 0.70 -16.26 -5.71
C THR A 20 1.95 -15.41 -5.95
N LYS A 21 1.77 -14.14 -6.33
CA LYS A 21 2.89 -13.19 -6.48
C LYS A 21 3.58 -12.91 -5.15
N LEU A 22 2.81 -12.69 -4.09
CA LEU A 22 3.30 -12.50 -2.73
C LEU A 22 4.11 -13.70 -2.25
N GLU A 23 3.59 -14.92 -2.43
CA GLU A 23 4.26 -16.17 -2.07
C GLU A 23 5.56 -16.37 -2.85
N SER A 24 5.57 -15.98 -4.13
CA SER A 24 6.76 -16.10 -4.98
C SER A 24 7.95 -15.25 -4.52
N LEU A 25 7.73 -14.25 -3.65
CA LEU A 25 8.81 -13.46 -3.04
C LEU A 25 9.61 -14.23 -2.00
N GLN A 26 9.15 -15.41 -1.56
CA GLN A 26 9.81 -16.26 -0.56
C GLN A 26 10.13 -15.52 0.75
N LYS A 27 9.18 -14.69 1.20
CA LYS A 27 9.26 -13.93 2.45
C LYS A 27 8.13 -14.35 3.40
N PRO A 28 8.31 -15.40 4.22
CA PRO A 28 7.23 -15.91 5.09
C PRO A 28 6.63 -14.87 6.03
N GLN A 29 7.47 -13.99 6.59
CA GLN A 29 7.00 -12.89 7.43
C GLN A 29 6.11 -11.89 6.68
N LEU A 30 6.38 -11.66 5.39
CA LEU A 30 5.57 -10.75 4.59
C LEU A 30 4.17 -11.34 4.36
N ILE A 31 4.05 -12.66 4.20
CA ILE A 31 2.76 -13.34 4.02
C ILE A 31 1.87 -13.12 5.24
N SER A 32 2.38 -13.35 6.45
CA SER A 32 1.61 -13.14 7.68
C SER A 32 1.28 -11.67 7.94
N LEU A 33 2.21 -10.76 7.62
CA LEU A 33 1.97 -9.32 7.70
C LEU A 33 0.93 -8.83 6.68
N ASP A 34 0.88 -9.44 5.49
CA ASP A 34 -0.09 -9.12 4.45
C ASP A 34 -1.49 -9.62 4.81
N ASP A 35 -1.60 -10.85 5.33
CA ASP A 35 -2.87 -11.36 5.85
C ASP A 35 -3.41 -10.42 6.94
N PHE A 36 -2.59 -10.06 7.92
CA PHE A 36 -2.97 -9.05 8.91
C PHE A 36 -3.48 -7.75 8.26
N TYR A 37 -2.72 -7.19 7.30
CA TYR A 37 -3.07 -5.91 6.68
C TYR A 37 -4.37 -5.97 5.85
N ARG A 38 -4.60 -7.06 5.11
CA ARG A 38 -5.71 -7.16 4.16
C ARG A 38 -6.97 -7.78 4.74
N THR A 39 -6.86 -8.65 5.74
CA THR A 39 -8.00 -9.43 6.25
C THR A 39 -8.36 -9.01 7.68
N GLN A 40 -7.37 -8.98 8.58
CA GLN A 40 -7.62 -8.77 10.01
C GLN A 40 -7.83 -7.29 10.35
N LEU A 41 -6.96 -6.42 9.85
CA LEU A 41 -6.96 -4.99 10.18
C LEU A 41 -8.26 -4.29 9.73
N PRO A 42 -8.78 -4.47 8.50
CA PRO A 42 -10.03 -3.85 8.09
C PRO A 42 -11.19 -4.28 9.01
N VAL A 43 -11.29 -5.56 9.36
CA VAL A 43 -12.33 -6.08 10.26
C VAL A 43 -12.20 -5.46 11.65
N ALA A 44 -10.98 -5.36 12.19
CA ALA A 44 -10.71 -4.75 13.49
C ALA A 44 -11.05 -3.25 13.53
N ILE A 45 -10.77 -2.50 12.46
CA ILE A 45 -11.16 -1.09 12.37
C ILE A 45 -12.68 -0.96 12.30
N GLN A 46 -13.35 -1.78 11.50
CA GLN A 46 -14.80 -1.70 11.30
C GLN A 46 -15.60 -2.15 12.53
N SER A 47 -15.06 -3.02 13.38
CA SER A 47 -15.71 -3.45 14.63
C SER A 47 -15.80 -2.34 15.68
N ARG A 48 -15.05 -1.24 15.51
CA ARG A 48 -15.02 -0.06 16.41
C ARG A 48 -15.99 1.05 16.00
N LYS A 49 -16.93 0.77 15.08
CA LYS A 49 -18.00 1.72 14.75
C LYS A 49 -18.84 2.08 15.98
N PRO A 50 -19.38 3.32 16.08
CA PRO A 50 -19.46 4.34 15.02
C PRO A 50 -18.23 5.22 14.85
N VAL A 51 -17.23 5.14 15.75
CA VAL A 51 -16.03 5.99 15.72
C VAL A 51 -14.79 5.11 15.50
N PRO A 52 -14.56 4.62 14.26
CA PRO A 52 -13.46 3.71 13.96
C PRO A 52 -12.10 4.38 14.19
N TYR A 53 -11.10 3.57 14.52
CA TYR A 53 -9.72 3.99 14.73
C TYR A 53 -8.75 2.81 14.55
N ILE A 54 -7.47 3.13 14.43
CA ILE A 54 -6.38 2.15 14.50
C ILE A 54 -5.63 2.33 15.82
N THR A 55 -5.16 1.23 16.40
CA THR A 55 -4.35 1.21 17.63
C THR A 55 -2.86 1.37 17.33
N LYS A 56 -2.07 1.69 18.35
CA LYS A 56 -0.60 1.73 18.28
C LYS A 56 -0.01 0.40 17.79
N SER A 57 -0.53 -0.72 18.29
CA SER A 57 -0.08 -2.06 17.91
C SER A 57 -0.32 -2.30 16.41
N GLU A 58 -1.51 -1.97 15.93
CA GLU A 58 -1.92 -2.17 14.54
C GLU A 58 -1.14 -1.27 13.57
N ILE A 59 -0.94 0.02 13.87
CA ILE A 59 -0.13 0.90 13.01
C ILE A 59 1.34 0.46 12.98
N SER A 60 1.86 -0.11 14.08
CA SER A 60 3.21 -0.68 14.13
C SER A 60 3.33 -1.92 13.25
N GLN A 61 2.33 -2.80 13.25
CA GLN A 61 2.29 -3.99 12.41
C GLN A 61 2.10 -3.64 10.92
N LEU A 62 1.26 -2.64 10.62
CA LEU A 62 1.11 -2.06 9.28
C LEU A 62 2.43 -1.45 8.78
N MET A 63 3.17 -0.75 9.63
CA MET A 63 4.49 -0.22 9.27
C MET A 63 5.47 -1.36 8.93
N LYS A 64 5.49 -2.44 9.72
CA LYS A 64 6.30 -3.64 9.43
C LYS A 64 5.91 -4.24 8.06
N TRP A 65 4.61 -4.41 7.79
CA TRP A 65 4.11 -4.88 6.49
C TRP A 65 4.65 -4.01 5.34
N LYS A 66 4.45 -2.69 5.44
CA LYS A 66 4.86 -1.73 4.40
C LYS A 66 6.37 -1.75 4.15
N LEU A 67 7.18 -1.80 5.20
CA LEU A 67 8.65 -1.86 5.09
C LEU A 67 9.15 -3.20 4.52
N SER A 68 8.43 -4.31 4.77
CA SER A 68 8.73 -5.64 4.24
C SER A 68 8.35 -5.80 2.76
N ARG A 69 7.28 -5.13 2.32
CA ARG A 69 6.83 -5.07 0.92
C ARG A 69 7.72 -4.17 0.07
N GLY A 70 8.22 -3.06 0.64
CA GLY A 70 9.05 -2.07 -0.06
C GLY A 70 10.51 -1.96 0.43
N LYS A 71 11.04 -0.74 0.40
CA LYS A 71 12.40 -0.45 0.89
C LYS A 71 12.43 -0.41 2.43
N TRP A 72 13.24 -1.29 3.02
CA TRP A 72 13.45 -1.34 4.46
C TRP A 72 14.07 -0.04 5.00
N ARG A 73 13.40 0.60 5.97
CA ARG A 73 13.84 1.83 6.65
C ARG A 73 13.51 1.73 8.15
N PRO A 74 14.36 1.09 8.96
CA PRO A 74 14.02 0.67 10.33
C PRO A 74 13.68 1.85 11.25
N ARG A 75 14.32 3.01 11.06
CA ARG A 75 14.04 4.23 11.83
C ARG A 75 12.57 4.66 11.81
N LEU A 76 11.82 4.34 10.74
CA LEU A 76 10.39 4.66 10.67
C LEU A 76 9.57 3.80 11.63
N LEU A 77 9.98 2.55 11.84
CA LEU A 77 9.35 1.67 12.81
C LEU A 77 9.59 2.19 14.23
N ASP A 78 10.82 2.61 14.54
CA ASP A 78 11.16 3.16 15.86
C ASP A 78 10.25 4.33 16.25
N PHE A 79 10.02 5.27 15.32
CA PHE A 79 9.12 6.40 15.53
C PHE A 79 7.68 5.96 15.81
N VAL A 80 7.14 5.05 15.00
CA VAL A 80 5.75 4.58 15.18
C VAL A 80 5.59 3.82 16.50
N THR A 81 6.57 2.99 16.88
CA THR A 81 6.53 2.26 18.15
C THR A 81 6.67 3.16 19.38
N SER A 82 7.17 4.38 19.21
CA SER A 82 7.31 5.37 20.28
C SER A 82 6.10 6.29 20.44
N LEU A 83 5.11 6.22 19.53
CA LEU A 83 3.85 6.96 19.67
C LEU A 83 3.05 6.47 20.87
N SER A 84 2.22 7.34 21.45
CA SER A 84 1.21 6.96 22.44
C SER A 84 -0.03 6.36 21.77
N GLU A 85 -0.84 5.62 22.53
CA GLU A 85 -2.12 5.07 22.04
C GLU A 85 -3.07 6.22 21.66
N GLU A 86 -3.11 7.25 22.50
CA GLU A 86 -3.97 8.42 22.37
C GLU A 86 -3.66 9.23 21.10
N GLU A 87 -2.38 9.41 20.76
CA GLU A 87 -1.97 10.08 19.52
C GLU A 87 -2.50 9.33 18.29
N VAL A 88 -2.30 8.01 18.24
CA VAL A 88 -2.68 7.17 17.09
C VAL A 88 -4.20 7.12 16.95
N GLU A 89 -4.93 6.92 18.04
CA GLU A 89 -6.39 6.93 18.03
C GLU A 89 -6.94 8.29 17.60
N SER A 90 -6.45 9.39 18.20
CA SER A 90 -6.94 10.75 17.90
C SER A 90 -6.72 11.11 16.43
N ALA A 91 -5.52 10.86 15.90
CA ALA A 91 -5.20 11.13 14.50
C ALA A 91 -6.05 10.29 13.54
N SER A 92 -6.19 8.98 13.81
CA SER A 92 -6.96 8.09 12.93
C SER A 92 -8.46 8.38 12.94
N LYS A 93 -9.06 8.70 14.11
CA LYS A 93 -10.48 9.12 14.19
C LYS A 93 -10.75 10.34 13.33
N LYS A 94 -9.89 11.37 13.42
CA LYS A 94 -10.01 12.59 12.61
C LYS A 94 -9.83 12.32 11.12
N ALA A 95 -8.85 11.48 10.78
CA ALA A 95 -8.57 11.11 9.40
C ALA A 95 -9.74 10.36 8.75
N PHE A 96 -10.28 9.35 9.44
CA PHE A 96 -11.43 8.58 8.98
C PHE A 96 -12.68 9.45 8.85
N GLY A 97 -12.94 10.31 9.84
CA GLY A 97 -14.03 11.28 9.79
C GLY A 97 -13.87 12.40 8.74
N SER A 98 -12.69 12.53 8.13
CA SER A 98 -12.44 13.51 7.07
C SER A 98 -12.72 12.95 5.67
N LEU A 99 -12.91 11.64 5.50
CA LEU A 99 -13.28 11.08 4.21
C LEU A 99 -14.67 11.58 3.76
N PRO A 100 -14.88 11.84 2.45
CA PRO A 100 -14.00 11.51 1.32
C PRO A 100 -12.89 12.52 1.00
N ASP A 101 -12.66 13.55 1.83
CA ASP A 101 -11.55 14.50 1.63
C ASP A 101 -10.20 13.84 1.96
N LEU A 102 -9.57 13.29 0.92
CA LEU A 102 -8.27 12.64 1.00
C LEU A 102 -7.14 13.60 1.43
N ALA A 103 -7.23 14.88 1.07
CA ALA A 103 -6.19 15.84 1.41
C ALA A 103 -6.16 16.09 2.91
N LYS A 104 -7.34 16.29 3.49
CA LYS A 104 -7.52 16.43 4.93
C LYS A 104 -7.21 15.12 5.66
N ALA A 105 -7.73 13.99 5.19
CA ALA A 105 -7.52 12.69 5.84
C ALA A 105 -6.03 12.30 5.93
N ILE A 106 -5.24 12.54 4.88
CA ILE A 106 -3.79 12.32 4.93
C ILE A 106 -3.14 13.29 5.92
N SER A 107 -3.53 14.56 5.88
CA SER A 107 -2.94 15.58 6.75
C SER A 107 -3.11 15.23 8.24
N GLU A 108 -4.30 14.75 8.63
CA GLU A 108 -4.61 14.29 9.99
C GLU A 108 -3.73 13.12 10.46
N LEU A 109 -3.29 12.23 9.56
CA LEU A 109 -2.38 11.13 9.90
C LEU A 109 -0.91 11.54 9.87
N THR A 110 -0.53 12.50 9.03
CA THR A 110 0.88 12.92 8.88
C THR A 110 1.40 13.75 10.06
N VAL A 111 0.54 14.09 11.02
CA VAL A 111 0.96 14.65 12.32
C VAL A 111 1.73 13.64 13.16
N LEU A 112 1.51 12.34 12.94
CA LEU A 112 2.18 11.27 13.67
C LEU A 112 3.63 11.13 13.21
N LYS A 113 4.57 11.18 14.15
CA LYS A 113 6.00 11.03 13.86
C LYS A 113 6.28 9.69 13.17
N GLY A 114 6.97 9.74 12.03
CA GLY A 114 7.27 8.55 11.21
C GLY A 114 6.18 8.16 10.22
N VAL A 115 5.02 8.83 10.23
CA VAL A 115 3.94 8.65 9.27
C VAL A 115 3.98 9.74 8.22
N GLY A 116 4.46 9.41 7.02
CA GLY A 116 4.33 10.27 5.83
C GLY A 116 3.11 9.89 4.98
N PRO A 117 2.83 10.61 3.88
CA PRO A 117 1.69 10.35 2.99
C PRO A 117 1.57 8.89 2.54
N ALA A 118 2.69 8.23 2.25
CA ALA A 118 2.67 6.81 1.90
C ALA A 118 2.13 5.92 3.03
N THR A 119 2.57 6.12 4.27
CA THR A 119 2.08 5.33 5.41
C THR A 119 0.64 5.71 5.76
N ALA A 120 0.31 7.01 5.72
CA ALA A 120 -1.06 7.49 5.93
C ALA A 120 -2.04 6.85 4.92
N SER A 121 -1.66 6.79 3.64
CA SER A 121 -2.49 6.16 2.60
C SER A 121 -2.72 4.66 2.84
N ALA A 122 -1.76 3.95 3.44
CA ALA A 122 -1.94 2.54 3.79
C ALA A 122 -2.99 2.35 4.90
N VAL A 123 -2.99 3.26 5.90
CA VAL A 123 -4.00 3.28 6.97
C VAL A 123 -5.38 3.58 6.39
N LEU A 124 -5.50 4.57 5.50
CA LEU A 124 -6.76 4.91 4.84
C LEU A 124 -7.26 3.77 3.93
N ALA A 125 -6.37 3.10 3.19
CA ALA A 125 -6.74 1.99 2.32
C ALA A 125 -7.26 0.76 3.08
N ALA A 126 -6.78 0.53 4.31
CA ALA A 126 -7.31 -0.52 5.18
C ALA A 126 -8.72 -0.18 5.70
N TYR A 127 -9.05 1.11 5.86
CA TYR A 127 -10.35 1.56 6.36
C TYR A 127 -11.41 1.75 5.26
N ALA A 128 -11.03 2.41 4.16
CA ALA A 128 -11.92 2.83 3.09
C ALA A 128 -11.30 2.52 1.72
N PRO A 129 -11.15 1.24 1.34
CA PRO A 129 -10.47 0.82 0.11
C PRO A 129 -11.14 1.36 -1.15
N ASP A 130 -12.45 1.64 -1.10
CA ASP A 130 -13.27 2.22 -2.16
C ASP A 130 -12.95 3.71 -2.45
N ILE A 131 -12.31 4.39 -1.50
CA ILE A 131 -12.03 5.83 -1.58
C ILE A 131 -10.52 6.07 -1.66
N ALA A 132 -9.75 5.46 -0.77
CA ALA A 132 -8.34 5.76 -0.58
C ALA A 132 -7.47 4.58 -1.03
N PRO A 133 -6.76 4.66 -2.16
CA PRO A 133 -5.76 3.66 -2.53
C PRO A 133 -4.46 3.83 -1.74
N PHE A 134 -3.68 2.76 -1.67
CA PHE A 134 -2.32 2.81 -1.11
C PHE A 134 -1.32 3.44 -2.11
N MET A 135 -0.47 4.34 -1.62
CA MET A 135 0.60 4.98 -2.40
C MET A 135 1.83 4.08 -2.52
N SER A 136 1.72 2.95 -3.24
CA SER A 136 2.82 2.03 -3.51
C SER A 136 3.78 2.55 -4.59
N ASP A 137 5.02 2.06 -4.61
CA ASP A 137 6.02 2.41 -5.63
C ASP A 137 5.53 2.03 -7.03
N GLU A 138 4.87 0.87 -7.16
CA GLU A 138 4.33 0.33 -8.40
C GLU A 138 3.18 1.19 -8.92
N ALA A 139 2.25 1.59 -8.05
CA ALA A 139 1.18 2.51 -8.41
C ALA A 139 1.71 3.90 -8.78
N MET A 140 2.68 4.44 -8.03
CA MET A 140 3.36 5.70 -8.34
C MET A 140 4.05 5.65 -9.71
N MET A 141 4.73 4.55 -10.00
CA MET A 141 5.39 4.34 -11.30
C MET A 141 4.36 4.29 -12.44
N ALA A 142 3.28 3.50 -12.28
CA ALA A 142 2.23 3.35 -13.29
C ALA A 142 1.41 4.63 -13.53
N THR A 143 1.24 5.46 -12.50
CA THR A 143 0.41 6.67 -12.56
C THR A 143 1.21 7.92 -12.95
N LEU A 144 2.38 8.13 -12.36
CA LEU A 144 3.11 9.40 -12.43
C LEU A 144 4.46 9.30 -13.15
N GLY A 145 4.83 8.11 -13.63
CA GLY A 145 6.10 7.93 -14.33
C GLY A 145 7.32 8.02 -13.41
N ASN A 146 7.14 8.07 -12.09
CA ASN A 146 8.25 8.16 -11.14
C ASN A 146 7.84 7.68 -9.73
N LYS A 147 8.83 7.33 -8.89
CA LYS A 147 8.65 6.86 -7.51
C LYS A 147 9.49 7.61 -6.48
N LYS A 148 9.77 8.90 -6.74
CA LYS A 148 10.73 9.70 -5.95
C LYS A 148 10.05 10.56 -4.88
N ASP A 149 8.84 11.05 -5.15
CA ASP A 149 8.21 12.08 -4.33
C ASP A 149 6.97 11.58 -3.58
N TYR A 150 7.15 11.21 -2.31
CA TYR A 150 6.07 10.73 -1.44
C TYR A 150 5.43 11.91 -0.66
N ASN A 151 4.88 12.88 -1.39
CA ASN A 151 4.21 14.05 -0.80
C ASN A 151 2.70 14.02 -1.08
N LEU A 152 1.97 14.89 -0.38
CA LEU A 152 0.51 14.97 -0.48
C LEU A 152 0.02 15.25 -1.92
N LYS A 153 0.68 16.18 -2.63
CA LYS A 153 0.31 16.54 -4.01
C LYS A 153 0.39 15.34 -4.96
N GLN A 154 1.42 14.51 -4.83
CA GLN A 154 1.54 13.30 -5.65
C GLN A 154 0.55 12.24 -5.23
N TYR A 155 0.27 12.10 -3.93
CA TYR A 155 -0.77 11.19 -3.46
C TYR A 155 -2.14 11.50 -4.06
N LEU A 156 -2.56 12.77 -4.05
CA LEU A 156 -3.84 13.17 -4.63
C LEU A 156 -3.93 12.82 -6.12
N LYS A 157 -2.88 13.14 -6.90
CA LYS A 157 -2.84 12.76 -8.32
C LYS A 157 -2.89 11.26 -8.57
N LEU A 158 -2.21 10.46 -7.72
CA LEU A 158 -2.28 9.01 -7.78
C LEU A 158 -3.69 8.53 -7.47
N SER A 159 -4.30 9.04 -6.41
CA SER A 159 -5.65 8.66 -5.99
C SER A 159 -6.68 8.97 -7.05
N ASP A 160 -6.62 10.16 -7.66
CA ASP A 160 -7.52 10.56 -8.75
C ASP A 160 -7.44 9.55 -9.92
N LYS A 161 -6.22 9.23 -10.37
CA LYS A 161 -6.02 8.28 -11.49
C LYS A 161 -6.50 6.86 -11.17
N LEU A 162 -6.29 6.38 -9.95
CA LEU A 162 -6.76 5.05 -9.55
C LEU A 162 -8.27 5.01 -9.35
N GLN A 163 -8.88 6.09 -8.87
CA GLN A 163 -10.35 6.23 -8.80
C GLN A 163 -10.97 6.29 -10.20
N GLU A 164 -10.39 7.04 -11.13
CA GLU A 164 -10.83 7.07 -12.53
C GLU A 164 -10.74 5.68 -13.17
N LYS A 165 -9.62 4.98 -12.97
CA LYS A 165 -9.46 3.61 -13.49
C LYS A 165 -10.45 2.65 -12.85
N ALA A 166 -10.68 2.71 -11.54
CA ALA A 166 -11.68 1.88 -10.88
C ALA A 166 -13.08 2.13 -11.45
N LYS A 167 -13.46 3.40 -11.68
CA LYS A 167 -14.74 3.76 -12.33
C LYS A 167 -14.84 3.19 -13.74
N GLU A 168 -13.79 3.30 -14.55
CA GLU A 168 -13.73 2.73 -15.90
C GLU A 168 -13.90 1.21 -15.88
N LEU A 169 -13.21 0.50 -14.98
CA LEU A 169 -13.29 -0.96 -14.87
C LEU A 169 -14.65 -1.44 -14.36
N ASN A 170 -15.37 -0.59 -13.61
CA ASN A 170 -16.70 -0.89 -13.09
C ASN A 170 -17.82 -0.66 -14.10
N LEU A 171 -17.50 -0.13 -15.28
CA LEU A 171 -18.43 -0.16 -16.40
C LEU A 171 -18.81 -1.64 -16.67
N GLU A 172 -20.07 -1.87 -17.03
CA GLU A 172 -20.59 -3.20 -17.37
C GLU A 172 -20.73 -4.18 -16.17
N GLY A 173 -20.93 -3.66 -14.96
CA GLY A 173 -21.35 -4.46 -13.80
C GLY A 173 -20.23 -5.18 -13.05
N ASN A 174 -18.98 -4.78 -13.30
CA ASN A 174 -17.81 -5.24 -12.54
C ASN A 174 -17.65 -4.46 -11.23
N TYR A 175 -16.82 -4.98 -10.33
CA TYR A 175 -16.46 -4.30 -9.09
C TYR A 175 -14.95 -4.29 -8.86
N PHE A 176 -14.39 -3.08 -8.83
CA PHE A 176 -13.03 -2.72 -8.54
C PHE A 176 -13.05 -1.49 -7.64
N THR A 177 -12.33 -1.58 -6.54
CA THR A 177 -11.99 -0.43 -5.71
C THR A 177 -10.69 0.22 -6.22
N PRO A 178 -10.40 1.49 -5.90
CA PRO A 178 -9.08 2.07 -6.13
C PRO A 178 -7.94 1.21 -5.53
N SER A 179 -8.19 0.57 -4.39
CA SER A 179 -7.24 -0.37 -3.78
C SER A 179 -7.07 -1.68 -4.57
N ASP A 180 -8.10 -2.16 -5.27
CA ASP A 180 -7.96 -3.30 -6.20
C ASP A 180 -7.09 -2.94 -7.40
N VAL A 181 -7.26 -1.73 -7.95
CA VAL A 181 -6.42 -1.25 -9.05
C VAL A 181 -4.96 -1.17 -8.61
N GLU A 182 -4.68 -0.64 -7.42
CA GLU A 182 -3.33 -0.63 -6.82
C GLU A 182 -2.73 -2.04 -6.73
N ARG A 183 -3.50 -3.00 -6.19
CA ARG A 183 -3.04 -4.38 -6.03
C ARG A 183 -2.79 -5.07 -7.36
N ALA A 184 -3.67 -4.87 -8.34
CA ALA A 184 -3.50 -5.42 -9.69
C ALA A 184 -2.22 -4.88 -10.36
N LEU A 185 -1.97 -3.56 -10.23
CA LEU A 185 -0.73 -2.94 -10.71
C LEU A 185 0.49 -3.58 -10.03
N TRP A 186 0.46 -3.70 -8.70
CA TRP A 186 1.53 -4.34 -7.94
C TRP A 186 1.79 -5.77 -8.42
N SER A 187 0.76 -6.61 -8.50
CA SER A 187 0.88 -8.00 -8.97
C SER A 187 1.49 -8.10 -10.37
N SER A 188 1.16 -7.13 -11.24
CA SER A 188 1.68 -7.08 -12.60
C SER A 188 3.17 -6.69 -12.67
N CYS A 189 3.67 -5.96 -11.67
CA CYS A 189 5.08 -5.56 -11.58
C CYS A 189 5.94 -6.62 -10.89
N ILE A 190 5.37 -7.43 -10.00
CA ILE A 190 6.13 -8.49 -9.32
C ILE A 190 6.43 -9.62 -10.30
N THR A 191 7.69 -9.69 -10.71
CA THR A 191 8.26 -10.86 -11.38
C THR A 191 8.80 -11.81 -10.33
N SER A 192 8.46 -13.11 -10.42
CA SER A 192 9.01 -14.13 -9.54
C SER A 192 10.54 -14.06 -9.56
N SER A 193 11.15 -14.11 -8.38
CA SER A 193 12.59 -14.08 -8.22
C SER A 193 13.22 -15.36 -8.81
N LYS A 194 13.46 -15.39 -10.12
CA LYS A 194 14.61 -16.15 -10.62
C LYS A 194 15.85 -15.40 -10.16
N SER A 195 16.34 -15.78 -8.99
CA SER A 195 17.68 -15.51 -8.46
C SER A 195 18.56 -14.60 -9.33
N GLU A 196 18.58 -13.29 -9.06
CA GLU A 196 19.72 -12.46 -9.44
C GLU A 196 20.89 -12.76 -8.50
N HIS A 197 21.45 -13.96 -8.63
CA HIS A 197 22.74 -14.36 -8.07
C HIS A 197 23.57 -15.00 -9.19
N THR A 198 23.79 -14.24 -10.26
CA THR A 198 24.82 -14.57 -11.24
C THR A 198 25.49 -13.28 -11.72
N ASN A 199 26.82 -13.34 -11.76
CA ASN A 199 27.77 -12.35 -12.27
C ASN A 199 28.18 -11.19 -11.36
N LYS A 200 28.87 -11.52 -10.26
CA LYS A 200 29.99 -10.66 -9.80
C LYS A 200 31.21 -11.40 -9.21
N LYS A 201 31.35 -12.72 -9.40
CA LYS A 201 32.48 -13.50 -8.83
C LYS A 201 33.34 -14.30 -9.83
N GLN A 202 33.35 -13.93 -11.12
CA GLN A 202 34.17 -14.61 -12.13
C GLN A 202 35.17 -13.71 -12.86
N LYS A 203 35.68 -12.66 -12.19
CA LYS A 203 36.75 -11.79 -12.74
C LYS A 203 37.95 -11.56 -11.81
N ARG A 204 38.23 -12.49 -10.90
CA ARG A 204 39.39 -12.42 -9.98
C ARG A 204 40.23 -13.70 -9.85
N LYS A 205 40.16 -14.61 -10.82
CA LYS A 205 41.11 -15.72 -10.97
C LYS A 205 41.61 -15.79 -12.42
N ARG A 206 42.48 -14.85 -12.77
CA ARG A 206 43.37 -14.91 -13.94
C ARG A 206 44.40 -13.79 -13.79
N GLN A 207 45.29 -13.97 -12.83
CA GLN A 207 46.60 -13.33 -12.68
C GLN A 207 47.21 -13.88 -11.37
N SER A 208 47.76 -15.09 -11.47
CA SER A 208 48.91 -15.54 -10.69
C SER A 208 49.65 -16.53 -11.58
#